data_AF-A0A060BRW1-F1
#
_entry.id   AF-A0A060BRW1-F1
#
_cell.length_a   1.000
_cell.length_b   1.000
_cell.length_c   1.000
_cell.angle_alpha   90.00
_cell.angle_beta   90.00
_cell.angle_gamma   90.00
#
_symmetry.space_group_name_H-M   'P 1'
#
loop_
_entity.id
_entity.type
_entity.pdbx_description
1 polymer ?
#
loop_
_entity_poly.entity_id
_entity_poly.type
_entity_poly.pdbx_seq_one_letter_code
_entity_poly.pdbx_strand_id
1 'polypeptide(L)'
;DSVIPLFYTREPDGIPERWVEMVRHTLAILGPKVLASRMVRDYTNELYVPAAISFAAATADGYLAAKALTTYRARVGAAWSAVSIAGIDDDSESGGESLHLTAQVDLGGLDPDEVKVEAVRRAGG
;
A
#
# COMPACT_ATOMS: atom_id res chain seq x y z
N ASP A 1 12.80 -31.69 17.14
CA ASP A 1 13.61 -30.54 16.73
C ASP A 1 12.80 -29.59 15.87
N SER A 2 12.68 -28.34 16.31
CA SER A 2 11.72 -27.37 15.77
C SER A 2 12.22 -26.71 14.50
N VAL A 3 11.32 -26.48 13.54
CA VAL A 3 11.57 -25.82 12.24
C VAL A 3 11.78 -24.30 12.40
N ILE A 4 11.35 -23.75 13.53
CA ILE A 4 11.33 -22.31 13.84
C ILE A 4 12.74 -21.67 13.80
N PRO A 5 13.81 -22.26 14.39
CA PRO A 5 15.15 -21.67 14.38
C PRO A 5 15.78 -21.61 12.98
N LEU A 6 15.46 -22.57 12.09
CA LEU A 6 15.98 -22.61 10.73
C LEU A 6 15.34 -21.56 9.81
N PHE A 7 14.12 -21.13 10.11
CA PHE A 7 13.44 -20.07 9.37
C PHE A 7 14.01 -18.67 9.67
N TYR A 8 14.44 -18.42 10.91
CA TYR A 8 14.96 -17.11 11.33
C TYR A 8 16.48 -16.96 11.19
N THR A 9 17.20 -18.05 10.91
CA THR A 9 18.65 -18.00 10.64
C THR A 9 18.87 -17.65 9.17
N ARG A 10 19.40 -16.44 8.91
CA ARG A 10 19.69 -15.95 7.55
C ARG A 10 21.21 -15.93 7.33
N GLU A 11 21.64 -16.44 6.18
CA GLU A 11 23.01 -16.28 5.68
C GLU A 11 23.19 -14.85 5.10
N PRO A 12 24.42 -14.40 4.80
CA PRO A 12 24.71 -13.01 4.40
C PRO A 12 23.96 -12.50 3.16
N ASP A 13 23.42 -13.40 2.33
CA ASP A 13 22.64 -13.12 1.12
C ASP A 13 21.13 -13.01 1.36
N GLY A 14 20.68 -13.21 2.61
CA GLY A 14 19.28 -13.09 3.03
C GLY A 14 18.41 -14.32 2.74
N ILE A 15 18.95 -15.39 2.15
CA ILE A 15 18.19 -16.61 1.81
C ILE A 15 18.50 -17.71 2.84
N PRO A 16 17.49 -18.30 3.52
CA PRO A 16 17.72 -19.40 4.46
C PRO A 16 17.95 -20.74 3.74
N GLU A 17 19.12 -20.94 3.13
CA GLU A 17 19.43 -22.11 2.27
C GLU A 17 19.16 -23.46 2.96
N ARG A 18 19.52 -23.61 4.23
CA ARG A 18 19.28 -24.84 5.01
C ARG A 18 17.81 -25.16 5.22
N TRP A 19 16.96 -24.13 5.33
CA TRP A 19 15.52 -24.32 5.40
C TRP A 19 14.97 -24.81 4.06
N VAL A 20 15.46 -24.25 2.94
CA VAL A 20 15.08 -24.67 1.58
C VAL A 20 15.50 -26.12 1.31
N GLU A 21 16.70 -26.54 1.74
CA GLU A 21 17.15 -27.93 1.64
C GLU A 21 16.30 -28.88 2.47
N MET A 22 15.98 -28.53 3.71
CA MET A 22 15.15 -29.35 4.60
C MET A 22 13.75 -29.57 4.04
N VAL A 23 13.17 -28.53 3.42
CA VAL A 23 11.89 -28.61 2.72
C VAL A 23 12.00 -29.57 1.52
N ARG A 24 13.04 -29.45 0.70
CA ARG A 24 13.29 -30.32 -0.47
C ARG A 24 13.41 -31.79 -0.07
N HIS A 25 14.19 -32.08 0.98
CA HIS A 25 14.43 -33.43 1.46
C HIS A 25 13.14 -34.09 1.99
N THR A 26 12.33 -33.36 2.75
CA THR A 26 11.08 -33.86 3.32
C THR A 26 10.04 -34.18 2.23
N LEU A 27 9.93 -33.32 1.21
CA LEU A 27 9.04 -33.52 0.07
C LEU A 27 9.44 -34.72 -0.81
N ALA A 28 10.73 -35.03 -0.89
CA ALA A 28 11.21 -36.20 -1.62
C ALA A 28 10.82 -37.53 -0.94
N ILE A 29 10.56 -37.53 0.37
CA ILE A 29 10.38 -38.77 1.17
C ILE A 29 8.90 -39.17 1.31
N LEU A 30 7.94 -38.24 1.45
CA LEU A 30 6.55 -38.55 1.84
C LEU A 30 5.56 -38.68 0.65
N GLY A 31 5.17 -39.90 0.26
CA GLY A 31 3.96 -40.15 -0.57
C GLY A 31 2.68 -40.14 0.26
N PRO A 32 1.52 -39.57 -0.19
CA PRO A 32 1.12 -39.10 -1.52
C PRO A 32 1.59 -37.65 -1.82
N LYS A 33 2.62 -37.54 -2.66
CA LYS A 33 3.51 -36.38 -2.87
C LYS A 33 2.88 -35.16 -3.55
N VAL A 34 1.68 -35.28 -4.09
CA VAL A 34 1.12 -34.25 -4.99
C VAL A 34 0.50 -33.10 -4.21
N LEU A 35 -0.22 -33.37 -3.11
CA LEU A 35 -0.91 -32.32 -2.35
C LEU A 35 0.02 -31.52 -1.44
N ALA A 36 0.97 -32.17 -0.76
CA ALA A 36 1.91 -31.47 0.12
C ALA A 36 2.93 -30.64 -0.68
N SER A 37 3.50 -31.21 -1.76
CA SER A 37 4.42 -30.46 -2.63
C SER A 37 3.71 -29.30 -3.33
N ARG A 38 2.46 -29.50 -3.76
CA ARG A 38 1.62 -28.42 -4.27
C ARG A 38 1.38 -27.36 -3.19
N MET A 39 0.93 -27.74 -2.00
CA MET A 39 0.67 -26.78 -0.92
C MET A 39 1.92 -25.95 -0.56
N VAL A 40 3.09 -26.58 -0.44
CA VAL A 40 4.33 -25.84 -0.15
C VAL A 40 4.71 -24.91 -1.30
N ARG A 41 4.56 -25.36 -2.55
CA ARG A 41 4.79 -24.54 -3.74
C ARG A 41 3.83 -23.35 -3.79
N ASP A 42 2.54 -23.59 -3.58
CA ASP A 42 1.49 -22.58 -3.63
C ASP A 42 1.74 -21.57 -2.51
N TYR A 43 2.01 -22.01 -1.27
CA TYR A 43 2.31 -21.10 -0.14
C TYR A 43 3.57 -20.26 -0.38
N THR A 44 4.61 -20.86 -0.97
CA THR A 44 5.87 -20.14 -1.27
C THR A 44 5.65 -19.09 -2.35
N ASN A 45 5.00 -19.46 -3.46
CA ASN A 45 4.84 -18.57 -4.61
C ASN A 45 3.74 -17.52 -4.42
N GLU A 46 2.67 -17.85 -3.69
CA GLU A 46 1.53 -16.96 -3.52
C GLU A 46 1.67 -16.06 -2.29
N LEU A 47 2.46 -16.45 -1.28
CA LEU A 47 2.59 -15.67 -0.04
C LEU A 47 4.03 -15.20 0.20
N TYR A 48 4.99 -16.12 0.28
CA TYR A 48 6.35 -15.75 0.70
C TYR A 48 7.11 -14.93 -0.34
N VAL A 49 7.03 -15.29 -1.62
CA VAL A 49 7.67 -14.53 -2.69
C VAL A 49 7.07 -13.12 -2.81
N PRO A 50 5.74 -12.92 -2.89
CA PRO A 50 5.16 -11.58 -2.90
C PRO A 50 5.47 -10.77 -1.65
N ALA A 51 5.47 -11.39 -0.47
CA ALA A 51 5.84 -10.72 0.78
C ALA A 51 7.31 -10.29 0.78
N ALA A 52 8.23 -11.13 0.29
CA ALA A 52 9.64 -10.80 0.19
C ALA A 52 9.89 -9.65 -0.81
N ILE A 53 9.21 -9.67 -1.96
CA ILE A 53 9.26 -8.58 -2.95
C ILE A 53 8.74 -7.28 -2.32
N SER A 54 7.60 -7.34 -1.64
CA SER A 54 7.00 -6.17 -0.97
C SER A 54 7.92 -5.61 0.12
N PHE A 55 8.55 -6.49 0.91
CA PHE A 55 9.53 -6.10 1.92
C PHE A 55 10.77 -5.45 1.30
N ALA A 56 11.33 -6.05 0.25
CA ALA A 56 12.46 -5.49 -0.47
C ALA A 56 12.13 -4.10 -1.03
N ALA A 57 10.96 -3.93 -1.66
CA ALA A 57 10.51 -2.65 -2.17
C ALA A 57 10.29 -1.61 -1.05
N ALA A 58 9.72 -2.00 0.10
CA ALA A 58 9.49 -1.11 1.23
C ALA A 58 10.78 -0.68 1.96
N THR A 59 11.82 -1.51 1.92
CA THR A 59 13.11 -1.28 2.60
C THR A 59 14.20 -0.76 1.66
N ALA A 60 13.97 -0.79 0.35
CA ALA A 60 14.86 -0.24 -0.67
C ALA A 60 15.23 1.21 -0.38
N ASP A 61 16.41 1.61 -0.86
CA ASP A 61 16.96 2.97 -0.74
C ASP A 61 16.93 3.51 0.71
N GLY A 62 17.09 2.62 1.69
CA GLY A 62 17.06 2.97 3.10
C GLY A 62 15.70 3.50 3.55
N TYR A 63 14.61 2.84 3.13
CA TYR A 63 13.22 3.18 3.45
C TYR A 63 12.76 4.53 2.87
N LEU A 64 13.29 4.92 1.71
CA LEU A 64 12.99 6.23 1.09
C LEU A 64 11.49 6.44 0.92
N ALA A 65 10.78 5.48 0.33
CA ALA A 65 9.32 5.58 0.11
C ALA A 65 8.54 5.72 1.43
N ALA A 66 8.91 4.97 2.47
CA ALA A 66 8.27 5.07 3.78
C ALA A 66 8.53 6.43 4.44
N LYS A 67 9.76 6.94 4.37
CA LYS A 67 10.14 8.28 4.88
C LYS A 67 9.41 9.39 4.13
N ALA A 68 9.30 9.29 2.81
CA ALA A 68 8.55 10.23 1.98
C ALA A 68 7.08 10.24 2.39
N LEU A 69 6.46 9.07 2.55
CA LEU A 69 5.07 8.95 3.02
C LEU A 69 4.87 9.54 4.42
N THR A 70 5.78 9.30 5.36
CA THR A 70 5.71 9.89 6.70
C THR A 70 5.81 11.42 6.65
N THR A 71 6.73 11.94 5.84
CA THR A 71 6.91 13.39 5.65
C THR A 71 5.65 14.02 5.04
N TYR A 72 5.10 13.40 4.00
CA TYR A 72 3.84 13.80 3.39
C TYR A 72 2.69 13.83 4.41
N ARG A 73 2.49 12.74 5.16
CA ARG A 73 1.43 12.66 6.18
C ARG A 73 1.56 13.73 7.26
N ALA A 74 2.79 14.02 7.70
CA ALA A 74 3.04 15.08 8.67
C ALA A 74 2.70 16.46 8.10
N ARG A 75 3.07 16.74 6.84
CA ARG A 75 2.71 17.99 6.14
C ARG A 75 1.20 18.14 6.04
N VAL A 76 0.50 17.12 5.54
CA VAL A 76 -0.98 17.12 5.44
C VAL A 76 -1.62 17.34 6.80
N GLY A 77 -1.20 16.61 7.84
CA GLY A 77 -1.75 16.77 9.18
C GLY A 77 -1.56 18.18 9.76
N ALA A 78 -0.43 18.82 9.48
CA ALA A 78 -0.15 20.19 9.94
C ALA A 78 -0.92 21.26 9.14
N ALA A 79 -1.09 21.08 7.83
CA ALA A 79 -1.73 22.04 6.95
C ALA A 79 -3.26 21.93 6.93
N TRP A 80 -3.83 20.76 7.25
CA TRP A 80 -5.24 20.45 7.03
C TRP A 80 -6.21 21.45 7.65
N SER A 81 -5.94 21.95 8.86
CA SER A 81 -6.82 22.94 9.52
C SER A 81 -6.85 24.31 8.82
N ALA A 82 -5.87 24.60 7.97
CA ALA A 82 -5.83 25.82 7.16
C ALA A 82 -6.48 25.65 5.79
N VAL A 83 -6.71 24.41 5.34
CA VAL A 83 -7.42 24.15 4.08
C VAL A 83 -8.86 24.62 4.22
N SER A 84 -9.28 25.53 3.34
CA SER A 84 -10.61 26.11 3.41
C SER A 84 -11.14 26.52 2.04
N ILE A 85 -12.46 26.54 1.91
CA ILE A 85 -13.13 27.12 0.73
C ILE A 85 -13.22 28.63 0.98
N ALA A 86 -12.43 29.39 0.24
CA ALA A 86 -12.39 30.85 0.33
C ALA A 86 -13.61 31.50 -0.34
N GLY A 87 -14.19 30.83 -1.34
CA GLY A 87 -15.39 31.32 -2.01
C GLY A 87 -15.96 30.28 -2.97
N ILE A 88 -17.26 30.40 -3.23
CA ILE A 88 -17.97 29.62 -4.25
C ILE A 88 -18.74 30.63 -5.08
N ASP A 89 -18.56 30.57 -6.39
CA ASP A 89 -19.37 31.29 -7.37
C ASP A 89 -20.26 30.30 -8.09
N ASP A 90 -21.52 30.69 -8.29
CA ASP A 90 -22.54 29.91 -8.98
C ASP A 90 -23.00 30.69 -10.21
N ASP A 91 -22.46 30.30 -11.36
CA ASP A 91 -22.77 30.89 -12.66
C ASP A 91 -23.94 30.16 -13.35
N SER A 92 -24.70 29.36 -12.61
CA SER A 92 -25.80 28.58 -13.20
C SER A 92 -27.02 29.47 -13.44
N GLU A 93 -27.60 29.36 -14.64
CA GLU A 93 -28.87 30.03 -14.93
C GLU A 93 -29.98 29.49 -14.02
N SER A 94 -30.77 30.40 -13.44
CA SER A 94 -31.91 30.03 -12.61
C SER A 94 -32.93 29.22 -13.43
N GLY A 95 -32.97 27.91 -13.20
CA GLY A 95 -33.85 26.96 -13.91
C GLY A 95 -33.15 26.04 -14.91
N GLY A 96 -31.82 26.14 -15.07
CA GLY A 96 -31.02 25.26 -15.92
C GLY A 96 -30.86 23.85 -15.34
N GLU A 97 -30.86 22.86 -16.22
CA GLU A 97 -30.56 21.46 -15.89
C GLU A 97 -29.08 21.25 -15.52
N SER A 98 -28.20 22.20 -15.89
CA SER A 98 -26.75 22.21 -15.62
C SER A 98 -26.35 23.16 -14.49
N LEU A 99 -25.45 22.67 -13.63
CA LEU A 99 -24.86 23.40 -12.50
C LEU A 99 -23.39 23.71 -12.82
N HIS A 100 -23.02 24.98 -12.86
CA HIS A 100 -21.66 25.48 -13.03
C HIS A 100 -21.18 26.12 -11.73
N LEU A 101 -20.25 25.46 -11.03
CA LEU A 101 -19.68 25.93 -9.79
C LEU A 101 -18.19 26.21 -9.97
N THR A 102 -17.77 27.39 -9.52
CA THR A 102 -16.35 27.75 -9.39
C THR A 102 -16.03 27.90 -7.91
N ALA A 103 -15.14 27.05 -7.39
CA ALA A 103 -14.68 27.15 -6.00
C ALA A 103 -13.26 27.72 -5.94
N GLN A 104 -13.06 28.73 -5.11
CA GLN A 104 -11.74 29.20 -4.69
C GLN A 104 -11.37 28.46 -3.40
N VAL A 105 -10.26 27.72 -3.42
CA VAL A 105 -9.81 26.90 -2.31
C VAL A 105 -8.42 27.35 -1.87
N ASP A 106 -8.28 27.70 -0.60
CA ASP A 106 -6.97 27.89 0.03
C ASP A 106 -6.47 26.52 0.49
N LEU A 107 -5.31 26.11 -0.02
CA LEU A 107 -4.71 24.81 0.26
C LEU A 107 -3.84 24.80 1.54
N GLY A 108 -3.70 25.93 2.23
CA GLY A 108 -2.97 26.00 3.49
C GLY A 108 -1.50 25.57 3.39
N GLY A 109 -0.91 25.66 2.20
CA GLY A 109 0.47 25.22 1.91
C GLY A 109 0.62 23.80 1.37
N LEU A 110 -0.49 23.09 1.09
CA LEU A 110 -0.46 21.84 0.31
C LEU A 110 -0.31 22.13 -1.19
N ASP A 111 0.30 21.18 -1.90
CA ASP A 111 0.37 21.23 -3.35
C ASP A 111 -1.01 20.86 -3.96
N PRO A 112 -1.44 21.52 -5.05
CA PRO A 112 -2.66 21.15 -5.77
C PRO A 112 -2.79 19.66 -6.14
N ASP A 113 -1.69 18.94 -6.36
CA ASP A 113 -1.74 17.51 -6.67
C ASP A 113 -2.02 16.60 -5.45
N GLU A 114 -1.95 17.16 -4.24
CA GLU A 114 -2.22 16.48 -2.97
C GLU A 114 -3.70 16.58 -2.55
N VAL A 115 -4.50 17.40 -3.23
CA VAL A 115 -5.89 17.70 -2.85
C VAL A 115 -6.86 17.43 -3.99
N LYS A 116 -7.94 16.72 -3.67
CA LYS A 116 -9.08 16.54 -4.57
C LYS A 116 -10.29 17.30 -4.03
N VAL A 117 -10.85 18.18 -4.84
CA VAL A 117 -12.06 18.95 -4.51
C VAL A 117 -13.26 18.26 -5.15
N GLU A 118 -14.29 17.96 -4.35
CA GLU A 118 -15.52 17.32 -4.80
C GLU A 118 -16.74 18.12 -4.34
N ALA A 119 -17.70 18.33 -5.24
CA ALA A 119 -18.99 18.93 -4.92
C ALA A 119 -20.06 17.84 -4.85
N VAL A 120 -20.82 17.79 -3.75
CA VAL A 120 -21.89 16.80 -3.54
C VAL A 120 -23.23 17.51 -3.42
N ARG A 121 -24.17 17.17 -4.32
CA ARG A 121 -25.55 17.64 -4.26
C ARG A 121 -26.46 16.49 -3.84
N ARG A 122 -27.29 16.72 -2.83
CA ARG A 122 -28.37 15.79 -2.49
C ARG A 122 -29.52 16.01 -3.47
N ALA A 123 -29.86 15.00 -4.27
CA ALA A 123 -31.10 15.01 -5.03
C ALA A 123 -32.28 14.97 -4.04
N GLY A 124 -33.22 15.92 -4.15
CA GLY A 124 -34.42 15.95 -3.33
C GLY A 124 -35.30 14.73 -3.59
N GLY A 125 -35.94 14.24 -2.54
CA GLY A 125 -37.00 13.22 -2.64
C GLY A 125 -38.32 13.82 -3.11
#